data_AF-A0A8X7UE19-F1
#
_entry.id   AF-A0A8X7UE19-F1
#
_cell.length_a   1.000
_cell.length_b   1.000
_cell.length_c   1.000
_cell.angle_alpha   90.00
_cell.angle_beta   90.00
_cell.angle_gamma   90.00
#
_symmetry.space_group_name_H-M   'P 1'
#
loop_
_entity.id
_entity.type
_entity.pdbx_description
1 polymer ?
#
loop_
_entity_poly.entity_id
_entity_poly.type
_entity_poly.pdbx_seq_one_letter_code
_entity_poly.pdbx_strand_id
1 'polypeptide(L)' 'MEATSTKPVEKLHELFEIRKQDHEIRKQDFEMKEKLNKQHMLETLLAKKKPLTEIEMALKNKLISEMLA' A
#
# COMPACT_ATOMS: atom_id res chain seq x y z
N MET A 1 -33.27 26.71 -29.45
CA MET A 1 -33.42 25.41 -28.79
C MET A 1 -32.22 25.22 -27.88
N GLU A 2 -32.51 25.16 -26.58
CA GLU A 2 -31.70 24.73 -25.42
C GLU A 2 -30.18 24.85 -25.48
N ALA A 3 -29.69 26.03 -25.11
CA ALA A 3 -28.33 26.21 -24.58
C ALA A 3 -28.37 26.16 -23.05
N THR A 4 -28.69 25.01 -22.45
CA THR A 4 -28.54 24.82 -21.00
C THR A 4 -28.20 23.37 -20.70
N SER A 5 -27.14 23.17 -19.91
CA SER A 5 -26.87 21.96 -19.10
C SER A 5 -25.73 21.01 -19.55
N THR A 6 -24.59 21.51 -20.05
CA THR A 6 -23.36 20.69 -20.07
C THR A 6 -22.54 20.80 -18.77
N LYS A 7 -22.60 21.96 -18.08
CA LYS A 7 -21.89 22.22 -16.81
C LYS A 7 -22.09 21.17 -15.70
N PRO A 8 -23.30 20.61 -15.48
CA PRO A 8 -23.50 19.59 -14.45
C PRO A 8 -22.84 18.26 -14.82
N VAL A 9 -22.83 17.90 -16.10
CA VAL A 9 -22.26 16.64 -16.60
C VAL A 9 -20.73 16.69 -16.58
N GLU A 10 -20.15 17.83 -16.96
CA GLU A 10 -18.70 18.09 -16.87
C GLU A 10 -18.21 17.97 -15.42
N LYS A 11 -18.93 18.57 -14.46
CA LYS A 11 -18.59 18.48 -13.03
C LYS A 11 -18.69 17.05 -12.47
N LEU A 12 -19.66 16.26 -12.95
CA LEU A 12 -19.79 14.85 -12.56
C LEU A 12 -18.64 14.01 -13.11
N HIS A 13 -18.21 14.30 -14.35
CA HIS A 13 -17.06 13.65 -14.96
C HIS A 13 -15.77 13.97 -14.20
N GLU A 14 -15.53 15.24 -13.86
CA GLU A 14 -14.39 15.64 -13.02
C GLU A 14 -14.40 14.93 -11.66
N LEU A 15 -15.55 14.85 -10.99
CA LEU A 15 -15.68 14.16 -9.71
C LEU A 15 -15.40 12.65 -9.83
N PHE A 16 -15.80 12.04 -10.93
CA PHE A 16 -15.53 10.63 -11.20
C PHE A 16 -14.03 10.39 -11.41
N GLU A 17 -13.36 11.25 -12.17
CA GLU A 17 -11.91 11.14 -12.39
C GLU A 17 -11.12 11.37 -11.11
N ILE A 18 -11.51 12.35 -10.28
CA ILE A 18 -10.90 12.56 -8.95
C ILE A 18 -11.07 11.32 -8.08
N ARG A 19 -12.29 10.74 -8.02
CA ARG A 19 -12.55 9.54 -7.23
C ARG A 19 -11.71 8.35 -7.71
N LYS A 20 -11.55 8.21 -9.03
CA LYS A 20 -10.72 7.17 -9.62
C LYS A 20 -9.26 7.34 -9.24
N GLN A 21 -8.72 8.56 -9.34
CA GLN A 21 -7.35 8.87 -8.93
C GLN A 21 -7.13 8.60 -7.43
N ASP A 22 -8.05 9.03 -6.57
CA ASP A 22 -8.01 8.77 -5.13
C ASP A 22 -7.95 7.26 -4.82
N HIS A 23 -8.71 6.46 -5.56
CA HIS A 23 -8.72 5.01 -5.37
C HIS A 23 -7.38 4.37 -5.75
N GLU A 24 -6.78 4.81 -6.87
CA GLU A 24 -5.46 4.32 -7.29
C GLU A 24 -4.36 4.72 -6.30
N ILE A 25 -4.36 5.96 -5.79
CA ILE A 25 -3.40 6.41 -4.78
C ILE A 25 -3.55 5.59 -3.50
N ARG A 26 -4.78 5.35 -3.03
CA ARG A 26 -5.02 4.52 -1.84
C ARG A 26 -4.54 3.09 -2.00
N LYS A 27 -4.69 2.52 -3.21
CA LYS A 27 -4.19 1.18 -3.50
C LYS A 27 -2.66 1.14 -3.42
N GLN A 28 -1.99 2.11 -4.02
CA GLN A 28 -0.52 2.25 -3.94
C GLN A 28 -0.06 2.44 -2.49
N ASP A 29 -0.74 3.27 -1.71
CA ASP A 29 -0.46 3.47 -0.29
C ASP A 29 -0.58 2.17 0.51
N PHE A 30 -1.60 1.35 0.22
CA PHE A 30 -1.79 0.07 0.89
C PHE A 30 -0.66 -0.91 0.57
N GLU A 31 -0.29 -1.02 -0.71
CA GLU A 31 0.84 -1.84 -1.16
C GLU A 31 2.17 -1.36 -0.52
N MET A 32 2.39 -0.05 -0.43
CA MET A 32 3.58 0.51 0.19
C MET A 32 3.60 0.29 1.70
N LYS A 33 2.45 0.42 2.37
CA LYS A 33 2.31 0.10 3.81
C LYS A 33 2.59 -1.36 4.10
N GLU A 34 2.12 -2.28 3.26
CA GLU A 34 2.41 -3.71 3.44
C GLU A 34 3.92 -3.97 3.35
N LYS A 35 4.59 -3.40 2.36
CA LYS A 35 6.06 -3.48 2.21
C LYS A 35 6.79 -2.90 3.42
N LEU A 36 6.37 -1.72 3.88
CA LEU A 36 6.96 -1.06 5.05
C LEU A 36 6.76 -1.89 6.33
N ASN A 37 5.59 -2.52 6.49
CA ASN A 37 5.31 -3.36 7.65
C ASN A 37 6.20 -4.62 7.65
N LYS A 38 6.43 -5.25 6.48
CA LYS A 38 7.36 -6.37 6.35
C LYS A 38 8.80 -5.94 6.69
N GLN A 39 9.24 -4.77 6.22
CA GLN A 39 10.53 -4.18 6.55
C GLN A 39 10.68 -3.95 8.06
N HIS A 40 9.72 -3.27 8.69
CA HIS A 40 9.77 -2.99 10.12
C HIS A 40 9.76 -4.29 10.96
N MET A 41 8.98 -5.29 10.54
CA MET A 41 8.97 -6.59 11.22
C MET A 41 10.34 -7.27 11.14
N LEU A 42 10.99 -7.23 9.97
CA LEU A 42 12.34 -7.76 9.80
C LEU A 42 13.37 -6.99 10.65
N GLU A 43 13.33 -5.65 10.66
CA GLU A 43 14.19 -4.82 11.51
C GLU A 43 14.02 -5.15 12.99
N THR A 44 12.79 -5.38 13.44
CA THR A 44 12.49 -5.75 14.83
C THR A 44 13.10 -7.10 15.17
N LEU A 45 13.02 -8.07 14.25
CA LEU A 45 13.67 -9.39 14.42
C LEU A 45 15.19 -9.28 14.41
N LEU A 46 15.77 -8.41 13.58
CA LEU A 46 17.22 -8.19 13.53
C LEU A 46 17.76 -7.43 14.76
N ALA A 47 16.96 -6.53 15.33
CA ALA A 47 17.34 -5.73 16.50
C ALA A 47 17.25 -6.51 17.83
N LYS A 48 16.65 -7.72 17.82
CA LYS A 48 16.56 -8.54 19.03
C LYS A 48 17.94 -8.96 19.53
N LYS A 49 18.28 -8.53 20.75
CA LYS A 49 19.53 -8.89 21.44
C LYS A 49 19.56 -10.33 21.96
N LYS A 50 18.40 -10.99 22.01
CA LYS A 50 18.25 -12.39 22.41
C LYS A 50 18.32 -13.29 21.18
N PRO A 51 18.80 -14.55 21.31
CA PRO A 51 18.70 -15.50 20.20
C PRO A 51 17.24 -15.63 19.79
N LEU A 52 17.01 -15.56 18.49
CA LEU A 52 15.68 -15.76 17.92
C LEU A 52 15.23 -17.19 18.17
N THR A 53 13.95 -17.34 18.52
CA THR A 53 13.31 -18.66 18.55
C THR A 53 13.26 -19.26 17.15
N GLU A 54 13.07 -20.58 17.05
CA GLU A 54 12.98 -21.28 15.76
C GLU A 54 11.91 -20.66 14.83
N ILE A 55 10.75 -20.28 15.40
CA ILE A 55 9.66 -19.62 14.68
C ILE A 55 10.09 -18.24 14.16
N GLU A 56 10.78 -17.45 14.99
CA GLU A 56 11.26 -16.13 14.60
C GLU A 56 12.37 -16.19 13.55
N MET A 57 13.23 -17.22 13.61
CA MET A 57 14.22 -17.49 12.57
C MET A 57 13.56 -17.87 11.25
N ALA A 58 12.58 -18.77 11.28
CA ALA A 58 11.82 -19.15 10.08
C ALA A 58 11.11 -17.94 9.46
N LEU A 59 10.47 -17.11 10.29
CA LEU A 59 9.83 -15.87 9.86
C LEU A 59 10.84 -14.89 9.25
N LYS A 60 11.99 -14.67 9.92
CA LYS A 60 13.06 -13.81 9.42
C LYS A 60 13.55 -14.27 8.05
N ASN A 61 13.84 -15.56 7.88
CA ASN A 61 14.32 -16.12 6.62
C ASN A 61 13.26 -15.97 5.52
N LYS A 62 11.98 -16.23 5.83
CA LYS A 62 10.88 -16.03 4.89
C LYS A 62 10.76 -14.57 4.44
N LEU A 63 10.81 -13.62 5.37
CA LEU A 63 10.77 -12.18 5.06
C LEU A 63 11.95 -11.77 4.17
N ILE A 64 13.17 -12.23 4.46
CA ILE A 64 14.34 -11.95 3.64
C ILE A 64 14.17 -12.53 2.22
N SER A 65 13.70 -13.78 2.11
CA SER A 65 13.41 -14.39 0.81
C SER A 65 12.35 -13.64 0.03
N GLU A 66 11.25 -13.23 0.66
CA GLU A 66 10.19 -12.43 0.01
C GLU A 66 10.68 -11.04 -0.45
N MET A 67 11.71 -10.48 0.20
CA MET A 67 12.24 -9.15 -0.12
C MET A 67 13.38 -9.19 -1.15
N LEU A 68 14.07 -10.33 -1.29
CA LEU A 68 15.19 -10.53 -2.22
C LEU A 68 14.81 -11.33 -3.47
N ALA A 69 13.61 -11.92 -3.52
CA ALA A 69 13.05 -12.58 -4.70
C ALA A 69 12.52 -11.56 -5.71
#